data_AF-A0A524A1R8-F1
#
_entry.id   AF-A0A524A1R8-F1
#
_cell.length_a   1.000
_cell.length_b   1.000
_cell.length_c   1.000
_cell.angle_alpha   90.00
_cell.angle_beta   90.00
_cell.angle_gamma   90.00
#
_symmetry.space_group_name_H-M   'P 1'
#
loop_
_entity.id
_entity.type
_entity.pdbx_description
1 polymer ?
#
loop_
_entity_poly.entity_id
_entity_poly.type
_entity_poly.pdbx_seq_one_letter_code
_entity_poly.pdbx_strand_id
1 'polypeptide(L)'
;KAEIRATHFTVGRLSGEIYRRRPLVFGNACTSAGSIAADASRDWGIVHAFPQIITQAGAVAYVGTFARVNEGLAVEFAASFYQYLLGQGMPIAKALWQVKADYDAAGGADPSWLFYCLYGDPLTTFTV
;
A
#
# COMPACT_ATOMS: atom_id res chain seq x y z
N LYS A 1 1.38 13.39 -22.63
CA LYS A 1 2.44 13.00 -21.65
C LYS A 1 2.41 14.02 -20.53
N ALA A 2 1.77 13.70 -19.40
CA ALA A 2 1.82 14.55 -18.22
C ALA A 2 3.16 14.27 -17.51
N GLU A 3 3.99 15.29 -17.38
CA GLU A 3 5.27 15.24 -16.67
C GLU A 3 4.96 15.40 -15.18
N ILE A 4 4.86 14.28 -14.44
CA ILE A 4 4.78 14.33 -12.98
C ILE A 4 6.18 14.69 -12.47
N ARG A 5 6.44 15.98 -12.25
CA ARG A 5 7.61 16.42 -11.49
C ARG A 5 7.39 16.06 -10.04
N ALA A 6 8.00 14.98 -9.56
CA ALA A 6 8.13 14.71 -8.14
C ALA A 6 9.08 15.76 -7.51
N THR A 7 8.54 16.91 -7.12
CA THR A 7 9.32 18.05 -6.58
C THR A 7 9.66 17.94 -5.10
N HIS A 8 9.33 16.82 -4.44
CA HIS A 8 9.65 16.60 -3.02
C HIS A 8 9.99 15.13 -2.76
N PHE A 9 11.28 14.81 -2.86
CA PHE A 9 11.81 13.57 -2.32
C PHE A 9 12.40 13.86 -0.94
N THR A 10 11.67 13.50 0.11
CA THR A 10 12.17 13.57 1.49
C THR A 10 12.72 12.21 1.86
N VAL A 11 14.04 12.12 2.00
CA VAL A 11 14.66 10.97 2.66
C VAL A 11 14.54 11.18 4.16
N GLY A 12 13.61 10.47 4.78
CA GLY A 12 13.43 10.45 6.22
C GLY A 12 13.79 9.09 6.79
N ARG A 13 14.36 9.07 8.00
CA ARG A 13 14.39 7.84 8.80
C ARG A 13 12.99 7.67 9.38
N LEU A 14 12.37 6.51 9.16
CA LEU A 14 11.16 6.13 9.91
C LEU A 14 11.58 5.96 11.38
N SER A 15 11.44 7.04 12.16
CA SER A 15 11.78 7.07 13.58
C SER A 15 10.61 6.57 14.42
N GLY A 16 10.88 6.25 15.69
CA GLY A 16 9.83 5.82 16.62
C GLY A 16 8.68 6.83 16.77
N GLU A 17 8.93 8.13 16.61
CA GLU A 17 7.89 9.18 16.72
C GLU A 17 6.79 9.05 15.65
N ILE A 18 7.17 8.70 14.41
CA ILE A 18 6.18 8.49 13.33
C ILE A 18 5.29 7.30 13.69
N TYR A 19 5.87 6.23 14.22
CA TYR A 19 5.12 5.03 14.60
C TYR A 19 4.31 5.17 15.88
N ARG A 20 4.67 6.08 16.80
CA ARG A 20 3.80 6.41 17.96
C ARG A 20 2.43 6.92 17.53
N ARG A 21 2.33 7.53 16.35
CA ARG A 21 1.06 8.00 15.77
C ARG A 21 0.28 6.88 15.07
N ARG A 22 0.79 5.64 15.10
CA ARG A 22 0.15 4.45 14.51
C ARG A 22 -0.29 4.69 13.05
N PRO A 23 0.63 5.03 12.14
CA PRO A 23 0.29 5.47 10.80
C PRO A 23 -0.23 4.34 9.92
N LEU A 24 -0.93 4.72 8.85
CA LEU A 24 -1.06 3.90 7.64
C LEU A 24 0.20 4.06 6.79
N VAL A 25 0.75 2.95 6.31
CA VAL A 25 1.79 2.96 5.27
C VAL A 25 1.24 2.39 3.97
N PHE A 26 1.27 3.19 2.90
CA PHE A 26 0.82 2.79 1.56
C PHE A 26 2.04 2.64 0.63
N GLY A 27 2.52 1.42 0.46
CA GLY A 27 3.64 1.07 -0.41
C GLY A 27 3.23 1.03 -1.87
N ASN A 28 3.04 2.17 -2.52
CA ASN A 28 2.66 2.26 -3.94
C ASN A 28 3.84 1.95 -4.88
N ALA A 29 4.32 0.72 -4.85
CA ALA A 29 5.45 0.26 -5.64
C ALA A 29 5.26 -1.21 -5.99
N CYS A 30 5.96 -1.69 -7.03
CA CYS A 30 5.92 -3.10 -7.44
C CYS A 30 6.41 -4.02 -6.31
N THR A 31 5.66 -5.09 -6.04
CA THR A 31 6.06 -6.15 -5.10
C THR A 31 6.35 -5.61 -3.69
N SER A 32 5.75 -4.48 -3.31
CA SER A 32 5.96 -3.83 -2.00
C SER A 32 5.40 -4.66 -0.83
N ALA A 33 4.47 -5.56 -1.08
CA ALA A 33 4.00 -6.57 -0.14
C ALA A 33 4.63 -7.97 -0.38
N GLY A 34 5.53 -8.10 -1.35
CA GLY A 34 6.16 -9.37 -1.68
C GLY A 34 7.28 -9.76 -0.69
N SER A 35 7.55 -11.05 -0.66
CA SER A 35 8.67 -11.65 0.06
C SER A 35 9.96 -11.43 -0.74
N ILE A 36 10.98 -10.81 -0.16
CA ILE A 36 12.30 -10.70 -0.78
C ILE A 36 12.98 -12.05 -0.54
N ALA A 37 13.05 -12.94 -1.53
CA ALA A 37 13.77 -14.20 -1.35
C ALA A 37 15.21 -13.91 -0.87
N ALA A 38 15.46 -14.12 0.42
CA ALA A 38 16.82 -14.36 0.88
C ALA A 38 17.26 -15.61 0.12
N ASP A 39 18.40 -15.51 -0.57
CA ASP A 39 19.07 -16.60 -1.26
C ASP A 39 18.80 -17.92 -0.52
N ALA A 40 18.07 -18.83 -1.15
CA ALA A 40 17.49 -20.04 -0.54
C ALA A 40 18.55 -21.06 -0.04
N SER A 41 19.81 -20.64 0.01
CA SER A 41 20.96 -21.43 0.42
C SER A 41 21.41 -21.18 1.86
N ARG A 42 20.87 -20.19 2.59
CA ARG A 42 21.26 -19.92 3.98
C ARG A 42 20.06 -19.53 4.85
N ASP A 43 19.70 -20.47 5.72
CA ASP A 43 18.66 -20.39 6.73
C ASP A 43 17.22 -20.31 6.22
N TRP A 44 16.37 -21.16 6.80
CA TRP A 44 14.91 -20.99 6.85
C TRP A 44 14.53 -19.79 7.75
N GLY A 45 15.37 -18.75 7.74
CA GLY A 45 15.34 -17.57 8.59
C GLY A 45 14.40 -16.54 7.98
N ILE A 46 13.25 -16.38 8.65
CA ILE A 46 12.26 -15.32 8.53
C ILE A 46 12.53 -14.32 7.39
N VAL A 47 11.92 -14.57 6.24
CA VAL A 47 11.86 -13.55 5.18
C VAL A 47 10.91 -12.45 5.64
N HIS A 48 11.46 -11.38 6.20
CA HIS A 48 10.68 -10.23 6.65
C HIS A 48 10.21 -9.41 5.44
N ALA A 49 8.99 -9.66 4.98
CA ALA A 49 8.33 -8.78 4.01
C ALA A 49 8.05 -7.41 4.65
N PHE A 50 8.06 -6.32 3.86
CA PHE A 50 7.76 -4.97 4.35
C PHE A 50 6.51 -4.87 5.25
N PRO A 51 5.37 -5.53 4.94
CA PRO A 51 4.21 -5.50 5.82
C PRO A 51 4.53 -5.92 7.26
N GLN A 52 5.37 -6.95 7.44
CA GLN A 52 5.74 -7.42 8.77
C GLN A 52 6.64 -6.42 9.50
N ILE A 53 7.68 -5.91 8.83
CA ILE A 53 8.63 -4.95 9.42
C ILE A 53 7.89 -3.67 9.86
N ILE A 54 7.02 -3.16 8.99
CA ILE A 54 6.33 -1.88 9.21
C ILE A 54 5.24 -2.00 10.29
N THR A 55 4.51 -3.12 10.33
CA THR A 55 3.52 -3.37 11.39
C THR A 55 4.20 -3.59 12.74
N GLN A 56 5.31 -4.33 12.80
CA GLN A 56 6.13 -4.48 14.01
C GLN A 56 6.72 -3.15 14.49
N ALA A 57 7.06 -2.25 13.57
CA ALA A 57 7.54 -0.92 13.91
C ALA A 57 6.46 -0.01 14.51
N GLY A 58 5.17 -0.35 14.35
CA GLY A 58 4.03 0.33 14.98
C GLY A 58 3.00 0.93 14.02
N ALA A 59 3.12 0.69 12.71
CA ALA A 59 2.05 1.06 11.78
C ALA A 59 0.76 0.28 12.10
N VAL A 60 -0.40 0.95 12.06
CA VAL A 60 -1.69 0.29 12.32
C VAL A 60 -2.17 -0.52 11.12
N ALA A 61 -1.74 -0.12 9.93
CA ALA A 61 -2.07 -0.80 8.69
C ALA A 61 -0.98 -0.57 7.63
N TYR A 62 -0.85 -1.55 6.73
CA TYR A 62 0.00 -1.50 5.56
C TYR A 62 -0.81 -1.90 4.32
N VAL A 63 -0.72 -1.13 3.24
CA VAL A 63 -1.23 -1.52 1.94
C VAL A 63 -0.07 -1.56 0.96
N GLY A 64 0.05 -2.63 0.18
CA GLY A 64 1.10 -2.77 -0.84
C GLY A 64 0.72 -3.80 -1.89
N THR A 65 1.61 -4.03 -2.85
CA THR A 65 1.33 -4.90 -4.01
C THR A 65 2.13 -6.20 -3.89
N PHE A 66 1.50 -7.35 -4.14
CA PHE A 66 2.24 -8.63 -4.08
C PHE A 66 3.03 -8.93 -5.38
N ALA A 67 2.75 -8.20 -6.46
CA ALA A 67 3.39 -8.34 -7.77
C ALA A 67 3.60 -6.98 -8.46
N ARG A 68 4.11 -6.98 -9.69
CA ARG A 68 4.35 -5.75 -10.46
C ARG A 68 3.03 -5.09 -10.86
N VAL A 69 2.96 -3.78 -10.72
CA VAL A 69 1.80 -2.95 -11.12
C VAL A 69 2.19 -1.98 -12.21
N ASN A 70 1.25 -1.64 -13.09
CA ASN A 70 1.43 -0.59 -14.07
C ASN A 70 1.52 0.78 -13.38
N GLU A 71 2.43 1.65 -13.84
CA GLU A 71 2.68 2.95 -13.23
C GLU A 71 1.47 3.89 -13.27
N GLY A 72 0.80 3.99 -14.42
CA GLY A 72 -0.39 4.84 -14.58
C GLY A 72 -1.53 4.38 -13.67
N LEU A 73 -1.81 3.07 -13.71
CA LEU A 73 -2.78 2.44 -12.82
C LEU A 73 -2.44 2.68 -11.35
N ALA A 74 -1.17 2.55 -10.95
CA ALA A 74 -0.76 2.70 -9.56
C ALA A 74 -1.02 4.13 -9.03
N VAL A 75 -0.81 5.16 -9.86
CA VAL A 75 -1.10 6.55 -9.48
C VAL A 75 -2.60 6.77 -9.32
N GLU A 76 -3.39 6.33 -10.30
CA GLU A 76 -4.86 6.47 -10.29
C GLU A 76 -5.49 5.68 -9.14
N PHE A 77 -5.02 4.45 -8.91
CA PHE A 77 -5.46 3.59 -7.81
C PHE A 77 -5.23 4.26 -6.46
N ALA A 78 -4.04 4.82 -6.23
CA ALA A 78 -3.73 5.50 -4.97
C ALA A 78 -4.62 6.74 -4.76
N ALA A 79 -4.85 7.54 -5.81
CA ALA A 79 -5.73 8.70 -5.74
C ALA A 79 -7.17 8.31 -5.36
N SER A 80 -7.74 7.32 -6.05
CA SER A 80 -9.08 6.80 -5.73
C SER A 80 -9.16 6.21 -4.34
N PHE A 81 -8.14 5.46 -3.92
CA PHE A 81 -8.06 4.87 -2.57
C PHE A 81 -8.11 5.95 -1.49
N TYR A 82 -7.30 7.00 -1.59
CA TYR A 82 -7.31 8.09 -0.62
C TYR A 82 -8.60 8.92 -0.66
N GLN A 83 -9.23 9.06 -1.83
CA GLN A 83 -10.53 9.71 -1.93
C GLN A 83 -11.62 8.94 -1.17
N TYR A 84 -11.65 7.61 -1.25
CA TYR A 84 -12.57 6.80 -0.45
C TYR A 84 -12.21 6.78 1.04
N LEU A 85 -10.92 6.63 1.36
CA LEU A 85 -10.44 6.52 2.73
C LEU A 85 -10.62 7.82 3.52
N LEU A 86 -10.08 8.93 3.00
CA LEU A 86 -10.02 10.21 3.69
C LEU A 86 -11.15 11.15 3.25
N GLY A 87 -11.44 11.19 1.94
CA GLY A 87 -12.49 12.05 1.41
C GLY A 87 -13.90 11.61 1.83
N GLN A 88 -14.14 10.30 1.95
CA GLN A 88 -15.44 9.74 2.34
C GLN A 88 -15.42 9.07 3.73
N GLY A 89 -14.26 9.02 4.40
CA GLY A 89 -14.14 8.45 5.75
C GLY A 89 -14.41 6.95 5.84
N MET A 90 -14.24 6.19 4.75
CA MET A 90 -14.53 4.76 4.76
C MET A 90 -13.50 3.98 5.60
N PRO A 91 -13.89 2.85 6.21
CA PRO A 91 -12.93 1.88 6.73
C PRO A 91 -11.97 1.42 5.64
N ILE A 92 -10.71 1.19 6.00
CA ILE A 92 -9.62 0.94 5.04
C ILE A 92 -9.89 -0.22 4.08
N ALA A 93 -10.46 -1.33 4.56
CA ALA A 93 -10.80 -2.45 3.69
C ALA A 93 -11.92 -2.09 2.71
N LYS A 94 -12.90 -1.29 3.15
CA LYS A 94 -14.00 -0.81 2.29
C LYS A 94 -13.49 0.16 1.24
N ALA A 95 -12.60 1.08 1.60
CA ALA A 95 -11.95 1.98 0.65
C ALA A 95 -11.17 1.19 -0.41
N LEU A 96 -10.36 0.22 0.00
CA LEU A 96 -9.61 -0.63 -0.92
C LEU A 96 -10.53 -1.46 -1.84
N TRP A 97 -11.58 -2.05 -1.27
CA TRP A 97 -12.56 -2.82 -2.02
C TRP A 97 -13.31 -1.97 -3.05
N GLN A 98 -13.69 -0.75 -2.69
CA GLN A 98 -14.44 0.13 -3.59
C GLN A 98 -13.60 0.50 -4.82
N VAL A 99 -12.30 0.81 -4.65
CA VAL A 99 -11.41 1.04 -5.80
C VAL A 99 -11.39 -0.18 -6.71
N LYS A 100 -11.25 -1.39 -6.16
CA LYS A 100 -11.26 -2.63 -6.96
C LYS A 100 -12.58 -2.84 -7.69
N ALA A 101 -13.71 -2.55 -7.04
CA ALA A 101 -15.03 -2.63 -7.66
C ALA A 101 -15.21 -1.64 -8.82
N ASP A 102 -14.67 -0.43 -8.69
CA ASP A 102 -14.73 0.58 -9.76
C ASP A 102 -13.93 0.14 -11.00
N TYR A 103 -12.73 -0.44 -10.80
CA TYR A 103 -11.92 -0.99 -11.89
C TYR A 103 -12.60 -2.19 -12.57
N ASP A 104 -13.24 -3.07 -11.80
CA ASP A 104 -14.02 -4.19 -12.34
C ASP A 104 -15.20 -3.69 -13.18
N ALA A 105 -15.97 -2.73 -12.66
CA ALA A 105 -17.11 -2.13 -13.37
C ALA A 105 -16.68 -1.39 -14.66
N ALA A 106 -15.49 -0.81 -14.69
CA ALA A 106 -14.91 -0.19 -15.87
C ALA A 106 -14.40 -1.20 -16.92
N GLY A 107 -14.45 -2.51 -16.65
CA GLY A 107 -13.94 -3.55 -17.53
C GLY A 107 -12.41 -3.55 -17.62
N GLY A 108 -11.72 -3.28 -16.50
CA GLY A 108 -10.28 -3.06 -16.43
C GLY A 108 -9.45 -4.10 -17.19
N ALA A 109 -8.81 -3.67 -18.28
CA ALA A 109 -7.99 -4.55 -19.13
C ALA A 109 -6.67 -4.99 -18.47
N ASP A 110 -6.14 -4.17 -17.55
CA ASP A 110 -4.95 -4.47 -16.77
C ASP A 110 -5.38 -5.05 -15.41
N PRO A 111 -5.10 -6.33 -15.09
CA PRO A 111 -5.53 -6.95 -13.83
C PRO A 111 -4.68 -6.53 -12.63
N SER A 112 -3.66 -5.68 -12.78
CA SER A 112 -2.71 -5.38 -11.71
C SER A 112 -3.32 -4.59 -10.54
N TRP A 113 -4.52 -4.02 -10.68
CA TRP A 113 -5.32 -3.49 -9.57
C TRP A 113 -5.68 -4.57 -8.54
N LEU A 114 -5.73 -5.84 -8.92
CA LEU A 114 -5.96 -6.95 -7.99
C LEU A 114 -4.80 -7.14 -7.02
N PHE A 115 -3.60 -6.65 -7.35
CA PHE A 115 -2.38 -6.95 -6.60
C PHE A 115 -2.25 -6.20 -5.28
N TYR A 116 -3.07 -5.18 -5.04
CA TYR A 116 -3.09 -4.46 -3.78
C TYR A 116 -3.66 -5.33 -2.64
N CYS A 117 -2.87 -5.51 -1.60
CA CYS A 117 -3.17 -6.26 -0.38
C CYS A 117 -3.17 -5.34 0.83
N LEU A 118 -4.09 -5.58 1.77
CA LEU A 118 -4.17 -4.91 3.06
C LEU A 118 -3.65 -5.84 4.15
N TYR A 119 -2.83 -5.30 5.05
CA TYR A 119 -2.37 -5.91 6.29
C TYR A 119 -2.73 -4.98 7.46
N GLY A 120 -3.61 -5.41 8.36
CA GLY A 120 -4.12 -4.61 9.47
C GLY A 120 -5.58 -4.90 9.76
N ASP A 121 -6.17 -4.17 10.72
CA ASP A 121 -7.60 -4.29 11.03
C ASP A 121 -8.44 -3.67 9.90
N PRO A 122 -9.32 -4.46 9.23
CA PRO A 122 -10.12 -3.99 8.10
C PRO A 122 -11.09 -2.86 8.44
N LEU A 123 -11.44 -2.70 9.72
CA LEU A 123 -12.38 -1.69 10.21
C LEU A 123 -11.70 -0.36 10.58
N THR A 124 -10.36 -0.28 10.49
CA THR A 124 -9.60 0.94 10.80
C THR A 124 -10.05 2.09 9.90
N THR A 125 -10.34 3.25 10.51
CA THR A 125 -10.63 4.51 9.82
C THR A 125 -9.51 5.51 10.10
N PHE A 126 -9.32 6.47 9.20
CA PHE A 126 -8.28 7.50 9.30
C PHE A 126 -8.92 8.88 9.20
N THR A 127 -8.41 9.81 9.98
CA THR A 127 -8.81 11.22 9.99
C THR A 127 -7.58 12.08 9.75
N VAL A 128 -7.76 13.24 9.10
CA VAL A 128 -6.69 14.18 8.76
C VAL A 128 -6.73 15.36 9.71
#